data_AF-A0AA87AS55-F1
#
_entry.id   AF-A0AA87AS55-F1
#
_cell.length_a   1.000
_cell.length_b   1.000
_cell.length_c   1.000
_cell.angle_alpha   90.00
_cell.angle_beta   90.00
_cell.angle_gamma   90.00
#
_symmetry.space_group_name_H-M   'P 1'
#
loop_
_entity.id
_entity.type
_entity.pdbx_description
1 polymer ?
#
loop_
_entity_poly.entity_id
_entity_poly.type
_entity_poly.pdbx_seq_one_letter_code
_entity_poly.pdbx_strand_id
1 'polypeptide(L)' 'MKLTWSAFAPSDRDGIFTHIEADNPIAAITVDDNILASVR' A
#
# COMPACT_ATOMS: atom_id res chain seq x y z
N MET A 1 -3.68 -8.73 -19.64
CA MET A 1 -4.79 -8.24 -18.78
C MET A 1 -4.26 -7.02 -18.01
N LYS A 2 -5.01 -5.92 -17.90
CA LYS A 2 -4.53 -4.69 -17.22
C LYS A 2 -5.09 -4.66 -15.79
N LEU A 3 -4.21 -4.63 -14.79
CA LEU A 3 -4.62 -4.40 -13.40
C LEU A 3 -5.00 -2.92 -13.22
N THR A 4 -6.12 -2.69 -12.55
CA THR A 4 -6.64 -1.35 -12.23
C THR A 4 -7.10 -1.33 -10.79
N TRP A 5 -6.75 -0.25 -10.09
CA TRP A 5 -7.20 -0.02 -8.73
C TRP A 5 -8.70 0.28 -8.69
N SER A 6 -9.36 -0.16 -7.61
CA SER A 6 -10.75 0.20 -7.34
C SER A 6 -10.85 1.67 -6.91
N ALA A 7 -12.06 2.23 -6.93
CA ALA A 7 -12.31 3.58 -6.41
C ALA A 7 -12.04 3.71 -4.88
N PHE A 8 -12.02 2.60 -4.15
CA PHE A 8 -11.78 2.57 -2.69
C PHE A 8 -10.30 2.38 -2.33
N ALA A 9 -9.49 1.88 -3.28
CA ALA A 9 -8.07 1.60 -3.06
C ALA A 9 -7.25 2.79 -2.51
N PRO A 10 -7.50 4.07 -2.90
CA PRO A 10 -6.82 5.20 -2.28
C PRO A 10 -7.10 5.34 -0.78
N SER A 11 -8.37 5.18 -0.37
CA SER A 11 -8.75 5.28 1.04
C SER A 11 -8.16 4.14 1.86
N ASP A 12 -8.16 2.92 1.31
CA ASP A 12 -7.54 1.76 1.97
C ASP A 12 -6.03 2.00 2.15
N ARG A 13 -5.36 2.48 1.10
CA ARG A 13 -3.93 2.77 1.14
C ARG A 13 -3.60 3.83 2.18
N ASP A 14 -4.32 4.96 2.20
CA ASP A 14 -4.07 6.03 3.17
C ASP A 14 -4.25 5.54 4.62
N GLY A 15 -5.32 4.79 4.90
CA GLY A 15 -5.59 4.26 6.24
C GLY A 15 -4.53 3.24 6.71
N ILE A 16 -4.18 2.29 5.83
CA ILE A 16 -3.17 1.26 6.12
C ILE A 16 -1.81 1.90 6.34
N PHE A 17 -1.38 2.77 5.44
CA PHE A 17 -0.04 3.36 5.50
C PHE A 17 0.10 4.36 6.64
N THR A 18 -0.94 5.15 6.94
CA THR A 18 -0.94 6.00 8.15
C THR A 18 -0.75 5.18 9.42
N HIS A 19 -1.41 4.01 9.51
CA HIS A 19 -1.27 3.13 10.67
C HIS A 19 0.13 2.53 10.78
N ILE A 20 0.68 2.02 9.67
CA ILE A 20 2.02 1.41 9.67
C ILE A 20 3.10 2.46 9.93
N GLU A 21 3.02 3.64 9.31
CA GLU A 21 4.00 4.72 9.47
C GLU A 21 4.06 5.25 10.91
N ALA A 22 2.92 5.26 11.62
CA ALA A 22 2.86 5.68 13.02
C ALA A 22 3.67 4.78 13.96
N ASP A 23 3.81 3.49 13.61
CA ASP A 23 4.61 2.52 14.37
C ASP A 23 6.04 2.41 13.83
N ASN A 24 6.19 2.23 12.51
CA ASN A 24 7.47 2.05 11.84
C ASN A 24 7.44 2.56 10.38
N PRO A 25 8.01 3.75 10.12
CA PRO A 25 8.09 4.31 8.76
C PRO A 25 8.83 3.43 7.74
N ILE A 26 9.83 2.63 8.18
CA ILE A 26 10.55 1.72 7.28
C ILE A 26 9.67 0.53 6.87
N ALA A 27 8.80 0.07 7.78
CA ALA A 27 7.85 -1.00 7.47
C ALA A 27 6.86 -0.57 6.38
N ALA A 28 6.42 0.69 6.37
CA ALA A 28 5.54 1.22 5.33
C ALA A 28 6.19 1.12 3.94
N ILE A 29 7.46 1.52 3.81
CA ILE A 29 8.23 1.40 2.56
C ILE A 29 8.31 -0.07 2.11
N THR A 30 8.63 -0.98 3.03
CA THR A 30 8.76 -2.41 2.72
C THR A 30 7.42 -3.02 2.26
N VAL A 31 6.31 -2.60 2.87
CA VAL A 31 4.97 -3.04 2.47
C VAL A 31 4.63 -2.51 1.07
N ASP A 32 4.99 -1.28 0.74
CA ASP A 32 4.75 -0.74 -0.61
C ASP A 32 5.47 -1.53 -1.69
N ASP A 33 6.76 -1.82 -1.47
CA ASP A 33 7.57 -2.62 -2.38
C ASP A 33 6.98 -4.02 -2.60
N ASN A 34 6.48 -4.65 -1.53
CA ASN A 34 5.83 -5.96 -1.60
C ASN A 34 4.51 -5.92 -2.38
N ILE A 35 3.70 -4.86 -2.21
CA ILE A 35 2.48 -4.65 -3.00
C ILE A 35 2.85 -4.51 -4.48
N LEU A 36 3.84 -3.67 -4.81
CA LEU A 36 4.32 -3.47 -6.18
C LEU A 36 4.85 -4.76 -6.81
N ALA A 37 5.54 -5.61 -6.04
CA ALA A 37 6.01 -6.91 -6.50
C ALA A 37 4.87 -7.89 -6.77
N SER A 38 3.76 -7.79 -6.03
CA SER A 38 2.61 -8.68 -6.13
C SER A 38 1.63 -8.31 -7.27
N VAL A 39 1.66 -7.07 -7.75
CA VAL A 39 0.80 -6.58 -8.85
C VAL A 39 1.51 -6.56 -10.21
N ARG A 40 2.74 -7.05 -10.30
CA ARG A 40 3.48 -7.30 -11.56
C ARG A 40 3.03 -8.59 -12.21
#